data_AF-R5YEC8-F1
#
_entry.id   AF-R5YEC8-F1
#
_cell.length_a   1.000
_cell.length_b   1.000
_cell.length_c   1.000
_cell.angle_alpha   90.00
_cell.angle_beta   90.00
_cell.angle_gamma   90.00
#
_symmetry.space_group_name_H-M   'P 1'
#
loop_
_entity.id
_entity.type
_entity.pdbx_description
1 polymer ?
#
loop_
_entity_poly.entity_id
_entity_poly.type
_entity_poly.pdbx_seq_one_letter_code
_entity_poly.pdbx_strand_id
1 'polypeptide(L)' 'MKAFEKQEGVAFILISFTHRDEFYYLRFAELMKYWERSQEGGRKSFRYEELDEDYFLPKISGILVPYLNILQKDLASRD' A
#
# COMPACT_ATOMS: atom_id res chain seq x y z
N MET A 1 -5.66 12.38 -0.36
CA MET A 1 -4.92 11.50 -1.29
C MET A 1 -5.45 11.59 -2.73
N LYS A 2 -6.77 11.50 -2.98
CA LYS A 2 -7.37 11.69 -4.33
C LYS A 2 -6.82 12.90 -5.11
N ALA A 3 -6.66 14.05 -4.47
CA ALA A 3 -6.18 15.26 -5.11
C ALA A 3 -4.73 15.16 -5.63
N PHE A 4 -3.86 14.39 -4.97
CA PHE A 4 -2.48 14.16 -5.41
C PHE A 4 -2.45 13.28 -6.67
N GLU A 5 -3.19 12.18 -6.65
CA GLU A 5 -3.29 11.25 -7.80
C GLU A 5 -3.95 11.90 -9.03
N LYS A 6 -4.89 12.83 -8.83
CA LYS A 6 -5.46 13.63 -9.94
C LYS A 6 -4.42 14.53 -10.62
N GLN A 7 -3.32 14.85 -9.95
CA GLN A 7 -2.20 15.64 -10.47
C GLN A 7 -1.01 14.75 -10.84
N GLU A 8 -1.25 13.47 -11.12
CA GLU A 8 -0.22 12.47 -11.47
C GLU A 8 0.80 12.21 -10.34
N GLY A 9 0.51 12.67 -9.11
CA GLY A 9 1.30 12.37 -7.94
C GLY A 9 1.02 10.95 -7.42
N VAL A 10 2.05 10.22 -7.03
CA VAL A 10 1.91 8.87 -6.44
C VAL A 10 1.61 8.99 -4.96
N ALA A 11 0.44 8.49 -4.53
CA ALA A 11 0.02 8.46 -3.14
C ALA A 11 -0.10 7.01 -2.63
N PHE A 12 0.37 6.77 -1.40
CA PHE A 12 0.35 5.45 -0.77
C PHE A 12 0.43 5.58 0.76
N ILE A 13 0.23 4.46 1.46
CA ILE A 13 0.42 4.34 2.91
C ILE A 13 1.45 3.24 3.17
N LEU A 14 2.36 3.49 4.10
CA LEU A 14 3.21 2.44 4.66
C LEU A 14 2.58 1.89 5.93
N ILE A 15 2.39 0.58 5.97
CA ILE A 15 1.81 -0.12 7.12
C ILE A 15 2.91 -0.92 7.78
N SER A 16 3.04 -0.79 9.10
CA SER A 16 3.92 -1.65 9.91
C SER A 16 3.09 -2.71 10.62
N PHE A 17 3.33 -3.98 10.28
CA PHE A 17 2.83 -5.13 11.01
C PHE A 17 3.85 -5.51 12.08
N THR A 18 3.88 -4.76 13.18
CA THR A 18 4.92 -4.86 14.22
C THR A 18 5.11 -6.28 14.79
N HIS A 19 4.04 -7.04 14.99
CA HIS A 19 4.12 -8.43 15.47
C HIS A 19 4.67 -9.43 14.44
N ARG A 20 4.70 -9.06 13.16
CA ARG A 20 5.21 -9.90 12.07
C ARG A 20 6.58 -9.45 11.56
N ASP A 21 7.07 -8.29 12.02
CA ASP A 21 8.29 -7.67 11.51
C ASP A 21 8.26 -7.48 9.99
N GLU A 22 7.12 -6.97 9.50
CA GLU A 22 6.84 -6.74 8.09
C GLU A 22 6.33 -5.32 7.86
N PHE A 23 6.70 -4.78 6.70
CA PHE A 23 6.16 -3.51 6.20
C PHE A 23 5.44 -3.75 4.88
N TYR A 24 4.37 -3.02 4.66
CA TYR A 24 3.55 -3.14 3.46
C TYR A 24 3.33 -1.77 2.80
N TYR A 25 3.42 -1.75 1.47
CA TYR A 25 3.13 -0.59 0.64
C TYR A 25 1.68 -0.67 0.15
N LEU A 26 0.77 0.11 0.74
CA LEU A 26 -0.62 0.18 0.31
C LEU A 26 -0.80 1.29 -0.71
N ARG A 27 -0.94 0.90 -1.99
CA ARG A 27 -1.30 1.79 -3.09
C ARG A 27 -2.61 2.53 -2.79
N PHE A 28 -2.72 3.79 -3.22
CA PHE A 28 -3.96 4.55 -3.06
C PHE A 28 -5.17 3.90 -3.74
N ALA A 29 -4.98 3.28 -4.91
CA ALA A 29 -6.04 2.55 -5.61
C ALA A 29 -6.63 1.41 -4.75
N GLU A 30 -5.78 0.62 -4.10
CA GLU A 30 -6.22 -0.45 -3.18
C GLU A 30 -6.89 0.12 -1.93
N LEU A 31 -6.34 1.19 -1.35
CA LEU A 31 -6.97 1.88 -0.22
C LEU A 31 -8.41 2.32 -0.57
N MET A 32 -8.62 2.83 -1.78
CA MET A 32 -9.94 3.28 -2.21
C MET A 32 -10.95 2.14 -2.30
N LYS A 33 -10.54 0.94 -2.76
CA LYS A 33 -11.42 -0.25 -2.76
C LYS A 33 -11.91 -0.57 -1.35
N TYR A 34 -11.02 -0.57 -0.37
CA TYR A 34 -11.39 -0.84 1.02
C TYR A 34 -12.25 0.29 1.62
N TRP A 35 -11.91 1.53 1.30
CA TRP A 35 -12.65 2.70 1.78
C TRP A 35 -14.09 2.72 1.25
N GLU A 36 -14.29 2.51 -0.04
CA GLU A 36 -15.61 2.51 -0.70
C GLU A 36 -16.48 1.38 -0.17
N ARG A 37 -15.95 0.16 -0.08
CA ARG A 37 -16.63 -0.96 0.59
C ARG A 37 -17.10 -0.61 1.99
N SER A 38 -16.27 0.09 2.77
CA SER A 38 -16.64 0.52 4.13
C SER A 38 -17.76 1.56 4.13
N GLN A 39 -17.86 2.42 3.12
CA GLN A 39 -18.95 3.40 2.99
C GLN A 39 -20.27 2.71 2.61
N GLU A 40 -20.21 1.62 1.85
CA GLU A 40 -21.38 0.84 1.42
C GLU A 40 -21.93 -0.10 2.53
N GLY A 41 -21.52 0.10 3.79
CA GLY A 41 -21.94 -0.72 4.93
C GLY A 41 -21.17 -2.03 5.07
N GLY A 42 -20.13 -2.24 4.27
CA GLY A 42 -19.20 -3.35 4.40
C GLY A 42 -18.22 -3.18 5.57
N ARG A 43 -17.17 -4.00 5.55
CA ARG A 43 -16.18 -4.05 6.63
C ARG A 43 -15.33 -2.77 6.66
N LYS A 44 -15.17 -2.19 7.86
CA LYS A 44 -14.35 -1.00 8.15
C LYS A 44 -12.85 -1.28 8.33
N SER A 45 -12.42 -2.49 7.97
CA SER A 45 -11.03 -2.94 8.01
C SER A 45 -10.74 -3.81 6.79
N PHE A 46 -9.46 -3.89 6.41
CA PHE A 46 -8.94 -4.92 5.51
C PHE A 46 -8.14 -5.93 6.33
N ARG A 47 -8.19 -7.18 5.93
CA ARG A 47 -7.41 -8.27 6.53
C ARG A 47 -6.06 -8.36 5.85
N TYR A 48 -5.12 -8.94 6.58
CA TYR A 48 -3.80 -9.29 6.07
C TYR A 48 -3.89 -10.16 4.80
N GLU A 49 -4.80 -11.13 4.78
CA GLU A 49 -5.05 -12.04 3.63
C GLU A 49 -5.69 -11.37 2.41
N GLU A 50 -6.20 -10.13 2.55
CA GLU A 50 -6.71 -9.35 1.41
C GLU A 50 -5.58 -8.59 0.71
N LEU A 51 -4.38 -8.52 1.31
CA LEU A 51 -3.26 -7.77 0.79
C LEU A 51 -2.55 -8.53 -0.33
N ASP A 52 -1.97 -7.76 -1.25
CA ASP A 52 -1.22 -8.28 -2.38
C ASP A 52 0.22 -8.56 -1.94
N GLU A 53 0.61 -9.84 -1.86
CA GLU A 53 1.92 -10.29 -1.34
C GLU A 53 3.10 -9.58 -2.02
N ASP A 54 2.89 -9.19 -3.27
CA ASP A 54 3.82 -8.50 -4.14
C ASP A 54 4.20 -7.07 -3.71
N TYR A 55 3.51 -6.52 -2.71
CA TYR A 55 3.69 -5.17 -2.17
C TYR A 55 4.21 -5.14 -0.72
N PHE A 56 4.58 -6.30 -0.15
CA PHE A 56 5.41 -6.33 1.06
C PHE A 56 6.82 -5.85 0.75
N LEU A 57 7.37 -5.03 1.64
CA LEU A 57 8.70 -4.46 1.45
C LEU A 57 9.77 -5.55 1.61
N PRO A 58 10.80 -5.56 0.75
CA PRO A 58 11.92 -6.48 0.92
C PRO A 58 12.72 -6.13 2.18
N LYS A 59 13.47 -7.08 2.73
CA LYS A 59 14.48 -6.78 3.77
C LYS A 59 15.80 -6.45 3.09
N ILE A 60 16.31 -5.23 3.32
CA ILE A 60 17.59 -4.77 2.76
C ILE A 60 18.50 -4.36 3.91
N SER A 61 19.71 -4.93 3.95
CA SER A 61 20.68 -4.62 5.00
C SER A 61 20.99 -3.12 5.06
N GLY A 62 20.92 -2.53 6.26
CA GLY A 62 21.16 -1.11 6.47
C GLY A 62 19.98 -0.19 6.13
N ILE A 63 18.83 -0.70 5.66
CA ILE A 63 17.65 0.10 5.34
C ILE A 63 16.44 -0.46 6.09
N LEU A 64 15.86 0.35 7.00
CA LEU A 64 14.73 -0.08 7.82
C LEU A 64 13.42 -0.24 7.03
N VAL A 65 13.13 0.70 6.13
CA VAL A 65 11.88 0.74 5.35
C VAL A 65 12.21 1.01 3.87
N PRO A 66 12.59 0.00 3.09
CA PRO A 66 13.00 0.16 1.68
C PRO A 66 11.80 0.33 0.74
N TYR A 67 10.97 1.36 0.98
CA TYR A 67 9.73 1.57 0.22
C TYR A 67 9.98 1.96 -1.24
N LEU A 68 11.13 2.53 -1.57
CA LEU A 68 11.47 2.90 -2.95
C LEU A 68 11.54 1.70 -3.90
N ASN A 69 11.89 0.51 -3.38
CA ASN A 69 11.86 -0.72 -4.16
C ASN A 69 10.44 -1.07 -4.64
N ILE A 70 9.45 -0.91 -3.76
CA ILE A 70 8.06 -1.18 -4.11
C ILE A 70 7.42 -0.02 -4.87
N LEU A 71 7.83 1.24 -4.60
CA LEU A 71 7.42 2.39 -5.40
C LEU A 71 7.85 2.24 -6.87
N GLN A 72 9.07 1.76 -7.13
CA GLN A 72 9.54 1.48 -8.49
C GLN A 72 8.62 0.49 -9.21
N LYS A 73 8.18 -0.56 -8.50
CA LYS A 73 7.21 -1.54 -9.01
C LYS A 73 5.83 -0.93 -9.27
N ASP A 74 5.34 -0.12 -8.33
CA ASP A 74 4.07 0.62 -8.48
C ASP A 74 4.11 1.49 -9.74
N LEU A 75 5.16 2.27 -9.92
CA LEU A 75 5.39 3.10 -11.11
C LEU A 75 5.39 2.28 -12.41
N ALA A 76 6.11 1.16 -12.44
CA ALA A 76 6.15 0.29 -13.63
C ALA A 76 4.82 -0.41 -13.95
N SER A 77 3.90 -0.50 -12.98
CA SER A 77 2.57 -1.09 -13.17
C SER A 77 1.50 -0.11 -13.63
N ARG A 78 1.85 1.18 -13.74
CA ARG A 78 0.95 2.28 -14.11
C ARG A 78 1.01 2.64 -15.59
N ASP A 79 1.80 1.89 -16.38
CA ASP A 79 1.91 1.98 -17.84
C ASP A 79 0.83 1.16 -18.57
#